data_AF-A0A9R0QN40-F1
#
_entry.id   AF-A0A9R0QN40-F1
#
_cell.length_a   1.000
_cell.length_b   1.000
_cell.length_c   1.000
_cell.angle_alpha   90.00
_cell.angle_beta   90.00
_cell.angle_gamma   90.00
#
_symmetry.space_group_name_H-M   'P 1'
#
loop_
_entity.id
_entity.type
_entity.pdbx_description
1 polymer ?
#
loop_
_entity_poly.entity_id
_entity_poly.type
_entity_poly.pdbx_seq_one_letter_code
_entity_poly.pdbx_strand_id
1 'polypeptide(L)'
;MSSSRSVNAIFDAFLMDGNDDPSEERKTTGLHKFKIKGDPSKHDDWGYHRFVARTVLEENYVVDGHITFVCTIIVMRDTPVTVPPSDIGNQLGCLLDQPHGTDVSFTVDGETFPANRAILAARSPVFKAELFGSMAEATMSSITLHDITPSTFKRMLQFIYTDEFPTSTQDNPSNEILFDLLAAADRYALDRLKLMCVQKLWDNVSMDTVTDIQICAEMYNCPELKDKCIDFIVKKKGSKKQLEDSSSV
;
A
#
# COMPACT_ATOMS: atom_id res chain seq x y z
N MET A 1 4.63 -16.79 -8.44
CA MET A 1 4.79 -16.24 -7.08
C MET A 1 5.45 -17.29 -6.22
N SER A 2 6.66 -17.02 -5.73
CA SER A 2 7.42 -17.94 -4.87
C SER A 2 6.78 -17.96 -3.49
N SER A 3 6.10 -19.04 -3.13
CA SER A 3 5.67 -19.26 -1.74
C SER A 3 6.94 -19.45 -0.92
N SER A 4 7.35 -18.42 -0.18
CA SER A 4 8.42 -18.54 0.79
C SER A 4 8.00 -19.60 1.80
N ARG A 5 8.63 -20.78 1.72
CA ARG A 5 8.40 -21.88 2.66
C ARG A 5 9.05 -21.46 3.98
N SER A 6 8.21 -21.10 4.94
CA SER A 6 8.62 -20.92 6.32
C SER A 6 8.22 -22.12 7.16
N VAL A 7 9.00 -22.43 8.19
CA VAL A 7 8.68 -23.45 9.17
C VAL A 7 8.65 -22.79 10.54
N ASN A 8 7.57 -22.98 11.29
CA ASN A 8 7.57 -22.57 12.69
C ASN A 8 8.02 -23.75 13.55
N ALA A 9 8.98 -23.53 14.44
CA ALA A 9 9.44 -24.55 15.36
C ALA A 9 9.71 -23.99 16.75
N ILE A 10 9.59 -24.87 17.74
CA ILE A 10 10.02 -24.67 19.11
C ILE A 10 11.16 -25.66 19.39
N PHE A 11 12.23 -25.20 20.03
CA PHE A 11 13.32 -26.04 20.48
C PHE A 11 13.17 -26.26 21.97
N ASP A 12 13.37 -27.49 22.37
CA ASP A 12 13.26 -27.90 23.75
C ASP A 12 14.42 -28.82 24.09
N ALA A 13 15.33 -28.33 24.92
CA ALA A 13 16.63 -28.96 25.11
C ALA A 13 17.03 -29.09 26.59
N PHE A 14 17.75 -30.17 26.88
CA PHE A 14 18.31 -30.51 28.20
C PHE A 14 19.59 -31.35 28.04
N LEU A 15 20.33 -31.53 29.13
CA LEU A 15 21.56 -32.33 29.19
C LEU A 15 21.28 -33.74 29.73
N MET A 16 22.15 -34.69 29.41
CA MET A 16 22.15 -36.02 30.03
C MET A 16 23.35 -36.16 30.96
N ASP A 17 23.16 -36.74 32.14
CA ASP A 17 24.25 -37.07 33.06
C ASP A 17 24.89 -38.45 32.77
N GLY A 18 25.82 -38.88 33.63
CA GLY A 18 26.50 -40.17 33.49
C GLY A 18 25.65 -41.41 33.75
N ASN A 19 24.42 -41.25 34.23
CA ASN A 19 23.46 -42.34 34.42
C ASN A 19 22.38 -42.37 33.32
N ASP A 20 22.54 -41.58 32.26
CA ASP A 20 21.52 -41.33 31.25
C ASP A 20 20.23 -40.69 31.85
N ASP A 21 20.35 -39.94 32.94
CA ASP A 21 19.26 -39.16 33.51
C ASP A 21 19.26 -37.71 32.94
N PRO A 22 18.08 -37.13 32.66
CA PRO A 22 17.96 -35.78 32.15
C PRO A 22 18.24 -34.71 33.21
N SER A 23 18.84 -33.58 32.81
CA SER A 23 19.02 -32.42 33.69
C SER A 23 17.69 -31.85 34.18
N GLU A 24 17.64 -31.45 35.46
CA GLU A 24 16.46 -30.79 36.03
C GLU A 24 16.12 -29.48 35.28
N GLU A 25 17.14 -28.72 34.87
CA GLU A 25 16.95 -27.56 34.03
C GLU A 25 16.69 -27.96 32.56
N ARG A 26 15.49 -27.64 32.09
CA ARG A 26 15.07 -27.75 30.68
C ARG A 26 14.89 -26.36 30.09
N LYS A 27 15.35 -26.15 28.86
CA LYS A 27 15.24 -24.86 28.15
C LYS A 27 14.34 -25.02 26.93
N THR A 28 13.19 -24.34 26.93
CA THR A 28 12.22 -24.34 25.81
C THR A 28 12.08 -22.95 25.18
N THR A 29 12.30 -22.83 23.88
CA THR A 29 12.25 -21.54 23.17
C THR A 29 10.81 -21.09 22.94
N GLY A 30 10.62 -19.80 22.67
CA GLY A 30 9.40 -19.34 21.99
C GLY A 30 9.30 -19.93 20.57
N LEU A 31 8.11 -19.82 19.97
CA LEU A 31 7.87 -20.17 18.58
C LEU A 31 8.74 -19.28 17.67
N HIS A 32 9.63 -19.89 16.90
CA HIS A 32 10.44 -19.17 15.91
C HIS A 32 10.03 -19.54 14.50
N LYS A 33 9.97 -18.54 13.63
CA LYS A 33 9.61 -18.70 12.21
C LYS A 33 10.86 -18.71 11.36
N PHE A 34 11.35 -19.90 11.03
CA PHE A 34 12.49 -20.11 10.14
C PHE A 34 12.10 -19.78 8.71
N LYS A 35 12.84 -18.87 8.09
CA LYS A 35 12.66 -18.52 6.68
C LYS A 35 13.68 -19.26 5.84
N ILE A 36 13.24 -20.08 4.90
CA ILE A 36 14.12 -20.62 3.87
C ILE A 36 14.42 -19.49 2.88
N LYS A 37 15.46 -18.71 3.15
CA LYS A 37 15.98 -17.72 2.19
C LYS A 37 16.87 -18.46 1.19
N GLY A 38 16.74 -18.15 -0.09
CA GLY A 38 17.58 -18.71 -1.17
C GLY A 38 19.05 -18.27 -1.14
N ASP A 39 19.49 -17.61 -0.08
CA ASP A 39 20.88 -17.17 0.12
C ASP A 39 21.51 -18.02 1.24
N PRO A 40 22.39 -18.98 0.91
CA PRO A 40 23.01 -19.88 1.88
C PRO A 40 23.97 -19.19 2.86
N SER A 41 24.30 -17.91 2.65
CA SER A 41 25.18 -17.13 3.54
C SER A 41 24.48 -16.51 4.75
N LYS A 42 23.14 -16.58 4.82
CA LYS A 42 22.33 -16.04 5.93
C LYS A 42 21.66 -17.17 6.69
N HIS A 43 22.34 -17.68 7.70
CA HIS A 43 21.76 -18.65 8.63
C HIS A 43 20.68 -17.97 9.48
N ASP A 44 19.53 -18.63 9.62
CA ASP A 44 18.44 -18.27 10.54
C ASP A 44 18.54 -19.25 11.71
N ASP A 45 19.38 -18.93 12.69
CA ASP A 45 19.63 -19.72 13.88
C ASP A 45 18.81 -19.22 15.07
N TRP A 46 18.39 -20.15 15.92
CA TRP A 46 17.60 -19.86 17.10
C TRP A 46 17.96 -20.80 18.24
N GLY A 47 17.99 -20.30 19.46
CA GLY A 47 18.37 -21.07 20.63
C GLY A 47 18.79 -20.17 21.79
N TYR A 48 19.78 -20.64 22.56
CA TYR A 48 20.23 -19.95 23.77
C TYR A 48 21.70 -19.59 23.66
N HIS A 49 22.01 -18.30 23.79
CA HIS A 49 23.39 -17.82 23.90
C HIS A 49 24.07 -18.23 25.23
N ARG A 50 23.26 -18.58 26.25
CA ARG A 50 23.72 -19.03 27.57
C ARG A 50 22.84 -20.20 28.01
N PHE A 51 23.21 -21.41 27.59
CA PHE A 51 22.44 -22.61 27.87
C PHE A 51 22.67 -23.13 29.29
N VAL A 52 23.91 -23.38 29.67
CA VAL A 52 24.31 -23.87 31.00
C VAL A 52 25.59 -23.17 31.46
N ALA A 53 25.77 -22.99 32.76
CA ALA A 53 27.03 -22.49 33.30
C ALA A 53 28.14 -23.52 33.12
N ARG A 54 29.35 -23.07 32.80
CA ARG A 54 30.52 -23.94 32.57
C ARG A 54 30.81 -24.85 33.77
N THR A 55 30.76 -24.31 34.99
CA THR A 55 31.04 -25.07 36.21
C THR A 55 30.06 -26.22 36.40
N VAL A 56 28.76 -25.95 36.23
CA VAL A 56 27.70 -26.97 36.31
C VAL A 56 27.87 -28.05 35.25
N LEU A 57 28.25 -27.65 34.03
CA LEU A 57 28.50 -28.55 32.92
C LEU A 57 29.67 -29.50 33.20
N GLU A 58 30.81 -28.96 33.63
CA GLU A 58 32.03 -29.73 33.93
C GLU A 58 31.86 -30.66 35.14
N GLU A 59 31.10 -30.25 36.16
CA GLU A 59 30.89 -31.03 37.38
C GLU A 59 29.92 -32.21 37.19
N ASN A 60 28.85 -32.02 36.40
CA ASN A 60 27.71 -32.94 36.42
C ASN A 60 27.43 -33.64 35.08
N TYR A 61 27.90 -33.10 33.96
CA TYR A 61 27.45 -33.51 32.62
C TYR A 61 28.58 -33.85 31.65
N VAL A 62 29.85 -33.77 32.08
CA VAL A 62 31.00 -34.26 31.30
C VAL A 62 31.31 -35.69 31.69
N VAL A 63 31.08 -36.63 30.78
CA VAL A 63 31.27 -38.07 30.99
C VAL A 63 32.26 -38.57 29.95
N ASP A 64 33.41 -39.10 30.39
CA ASP A 64 34.50 -39.55 29.51
C ASP A 64 34.97 -38.48 28.49
N GLY A 65 34.88 -37.20 28.86
CA GLY A 65 35.23 -36.08 27.99
C GLY A 65 34.14 -35.70 26.97
N HIS A 66 32.96 -36.30 27.07
CA HIS A 66 31.80 -36.02 26.21
C HIS A 66 30.68 -35.31 26.98
N ILE A 67 29.88 -34.53 26.26
CA ILE A 67 28.66 -33.89 26.75
C ILE A 67 27.53 -34.28 25.80
N THR A 68 26.42 -34.74 26.35
CA THR A 68 25.25 -35.14 25.57
C THR A 68 24.12 -34.13 25.74
N PHE A 69 23.68 -33.54 24.63
CA PHE A 69 22.48 -32.69 24.57
C PHE A 69 21.34 -33.46 23.91
N VAL A 70 20.17 -33.42 24.53
CA VAL A 70 18.92 -33.86 23.88
C VAL A 70 18.16 -32.62 23.46
N CYS A 71 17.84 -32.51 22.17
CA CYS A 71 17.07 -31.41 21.60
C CYS A 71 15.85 -31.95 20.85
N THR A 72 14.66 -31.64 21.35
CA THR A 72 13.39 -31.92 20.70
C THR A 72 13.00 -30.71 19.84
N ILE A 73 12.76 -30.96 18.55
CA ILE A 73 12.26 -29.94 17.61
C ILE A 73 10.76 -30.16 17.40
N ILE A 74 9.95 -29.24 17.90
CA ILE A 74 8.49 -29.30 17.78
C ILE A 74 8.09 -28.44 16.59
N VAL A 75 7.76 -29.08 15.46
CA VAL A 75 7.34 -28.39 14.24
C VAL A 75 5.84 -28.08 14.31
N MET A 76 5.50 -26.79 14.32
CA MET A 76 4.12 -26.33 14.34
C MET A 76 3.63 -26.15 12.90
N ARG A 77 2.58 -26.89 12.52
CA ARG A 77 1.91 -26.64 11.24
C ARG A 77 1.23 -25.28 11.31
N ASP A 78 1.53 -24.41 10.35
CA ASP A 78 0.83 -23.13 10.20
C ASP A 78 -0.68 -23.42 10.04
N THR A 79 -1.49 -23.04 11.03
CA THR A 79 -2.87 -22.64 10.79
C THR A 79 -2.85 -21.13 10.73
N PRO A 80 -2.69 -20.51 9.54
CA PRO A 80 -2.66 -19.07 9.47
C PRO A 80 -4.00 -18.55 9.97
N VAL A 81 -3.97 -17.82 11.09
CA VAL A 81 -5.09 -16.96 11.46
C VAL A 81 -5.15 -15.91 10.35
N THR A 82 -6.13 -16.04 9.47
CA THR A 82 -6.34 -15.08 8.39
C THR A 82 -6.81 -13.77 9.00
N VAL A 83 -5.95 -12.76 8.98
CA VAL A 83 -6.34 -11.39 9.30
C VAL A 83 -7.18 -10.87 8.13
N PRO A 84 -8.44 -10.45 8.36
CA PRO A 84 -9.25 -9.86 7.30
C PRO A 84 -8.57 -8.59 6.78
N PRO A 85 -8.74 -8.23 5.50
CA PRO A 85 -8.26 -6.97 4.97
C PRO A 85 -8.88 -5.79 5.75
N SER A 86 -8.19 -4.65 5.76
CA SER A 86 -8.74 -3.44 6.37
C SER A 86 -10.01 -2.99 5.65
N ASP A 87 -11.03 -2.63 6.41
CA ASP A 87 -12.32 -2.14 5.92
C ASP A 87 -12.57 -0.66 6.28
N ILE A 88 -11.57 0.03 6.83
CA ILE A 88 -11.67 1.43 7.26
C ILE A 88 -12.09 2.37 6.13
N GLY A 89 -11.59 2.14 4.91
CA GLY A 89 -11.97 2.93 3.73
C GLY A 89 -13.46 2.82 3.43
N ASN A 90 -14.04 1.63 3.54
CA ASN A 90 -15.47 1.41 3.36
C ASN A 90 -16.28 2.08 4.48
N GLN A 91 -15.85 1.92 5.73
CA GLN A 91 -16.51 2.50 6.91
C GLN A 91 -16.53 4.03 6.84
N LEU A 92 -15.42 4.66 6.45
CA LEU A 92 -15.36 6.11 6.24
C LEU A 92 -16.17 6.52 5.00
N GLY A 93 -16.10 5.75 3.91
CA GLY A 93 -16.89 6.00 2.69
C GLY A 93 -18.40 6.10 2.97
N CYS A 94 -18.93 5.28 3.88
CA CYS A 94 -20.34 5.35 4.30
C CYS A 94 -20.74 6.71 4.90
N LEU A 95 -19.79 7.50 5.42
CA LEU A 95 -20.07 8.84 5.95
C LEU A 95 -20.43 9.84 4.85
N LEU A 96 -20.06 9.60 3.58
CA LEU A 96 -20.45 10.47 2.46
C LEU A 96 -21.95 10.37 2.14
N ASP A 97 -22.55 9.20 2.36
CA ASP A 97 -23.97 8.95 2.09
C ASP A 97 -24.85 9.27 3.31
N GLN A 98 -24.24 9.56 4.46
CA GLN A 98 -24.93 9.82 5.72
C GLN A 98 -24.66 11.26 6.19
N PRO A 99 -25.68 12.10 6.39
CA PRO A 99 -25.48 13.48 6.83
C PRO A 99 -25.00 13.60 8.29
N HIS A 100 -24.83 12.49 9.01
CA HIS A 100 -24.49 12.48 10.43
C HIS A 100 -23.06 12.97 10.69
N GLY A 101 -22.91 13.92 11.61
CA GLY A 101 -21.60 14.44 12.03
C GLY A 101 -20.90 15.34 11.01
N THR A 102 -21.58 15.71 9.92
CA THR A 102 -21.07 16.68 8.94
C THR A 102 -21.10 18.09 9.53
N ASP A 103 -20.02 18.85 9.33
CA ASP A 103 -19.77 20.17 9.94
C ASP A 103 -19.41 21.23 8.88
N VAL A 104 -19.46 20.86 7.59
CA VAL A 104 -19.34 21.75 6.44
C VAL A 104 -20.12 21.18 5.25
N SER A 105 -20.66 22.05 4.40
CA SER A 105 -21.22 21.69 3.10
C SER A 105 -20.54 22.44 1.96
N PHE A 106 -20.40 21.79 0.81
CA PHE A 106 -19.91 22.41 -0.41
C PHE A 106 -21.02 22.52 -1.43
N THR A 107 -21.19 23.69 -2.04
CA THR A 107 -22.12 23.91 -3.15
C THR A 107 -21.35 23.98 -4.46
N VAL A 108 -21.67 23.10 -5.40
CA VAL A 108 -21.03 23.00 -6.73
C VAL A 108 -22.14 22.97 -7.78
N ASP A 109 -22.22 23.98 -8.64
CA ASP A 109 -23.26 24.11 -9.68
C ASP A 109 -24.70 23.84 -9.19
N GLY A 110 -25.01 24.24 -7.95
CA GLY A 110 -26.32 24.05 -7.32
C GLY A 110 -26.50 22.71 -6.58
N GLU A 111 -25.59 21.76 -6.73
CA GLU A 111 -25.55 20.53 -5.93
C GLU A 111 -24.84 20.77 -4.60
N THR A 112 -25.37 20.19 -3.51
CA THR A 112 -24.81 20.36 -2.16
C THR A 112 -24.23 19.04 -1.64
N PHE A 113 -22.99 19.11 -1.17
CA PHE A 113 -22.20 17.98 -0.68
C PHE A 113 -21.84 18.20 0.79
N PRO A 114 -22.54 17.56 1.74
CA PRO A 114 -22.17 17.59 3.15
C PRO A 114 -20.88 16.79 3.38
N ALA A 115 -19.99 17.27 4.25
CA ALA A 115 -18.69 16.66 4.51
C ALA A 115 -18.17 16.95 5.93
N ASN A 116 -17.01 16.38 6.27
CA ASN A 116 -16.37 16.54 7.57
C ASN A 116 -15.04 17.29 7.44
N ARG A 117 -14.92 18.47 8.06
CA ARG A 117 -13.72 19.31 8.01
C ARG A 117 -12.48 18.54 8.44
N ALA A 118 -12.57 17.75 9.51
CA ALA A 118 -11.45 16.98 10.04
C ALA A 118 -10.90 15.96 9.03
N ILE A 119 -11.76 15.26 8.28
CA ILE A 119 -11.34 14.27 7.28
C ILE A 119 -10.70 15.00 6.10
N LEU A 120 -11.35 16.04 5.57
CA LEU A 120 -10.82 16.83 4.45
C LEU A 120 -9.44 17.42 4.76
N ALA A 121 -9.29 18.05 5.94
CA ALA A 121 -8.04 18.66 6.38
C ALA A 121 -6.93 17.65 6.69
N ALA A 122 -7.27 16.43 7.12
CA ALA A 122 -6.28 15.37 7.31
C ALA A 122 -5.72 14.85 5.98
N ARG A 123 -6.52 14.94 4.90
CA ARG A 123 -6.24 14.31 3.60
C ARG A 123 -5.75 15.29 2.55
N SER A 124 -6.03 16.59 2.70
CA SER A 124 -5.58 17.65 1.80
C SER A 124 -5.03 18.84 2.61
N PRO A 125 -3.76 19.24 2.38
CA PRO A 125 -3.21 20.44 3.02
C PRO A 125 -3.91 21.71 2.54
N VAL A 126 -4.50 21.71 1.34
CA VAL A 126 -5.29 22.83 0.81
C VAL A 126 -6.58 22.98 1.60
N PHE A 127 -7.35 21.90 1.77
CA PHE A 127 -8.53 21.94 2.65
C PHE A 127 -8.17 22.25 4.10
N LYS A 128 -7.02 21.81 4.59
CA LYS A 128 -6.55 22.17 5.93
C LYS A 128 -6.38 23.68 6.08
N ALA A 129 -5.74 24.32 5.11
CA ALA A 129 -5.55 25.77 5.10
C ALA A 129 -6.88 26.52 4.93
N GLU A 130 -7.78 26.03 4.08
CA GLU A 130 -9.07 26.66 3.80
C GLU A 130 -10.05 26.53 4.99
N LEU A 131 -10.11 25.36 5.62
CA LEU A 131 -11.10 25.05 6.65
C LEU A 131 -10.62 25.34 8.09
N PHE A 132 -9.31 25.40 8.32
CA PHE A 132 -8.75 25.66 9.66
C PHE A 132 -7.71 26.79 9.68
N GLY A 133 -7.45 27.43 8.54
CA GLY A 133 -6.60 28.61 8.48
C GLY A 133 -7.34 29.89 8.88
N SER A 134 -6.77 31.03 8.52
CA SER A 134 -7.32 32.36 8.81
C SER A 134 -8.26 32.89 7.73
N MET A 135 -8.65 32.06 6.76
CA MET A 135 -9.54 32.45 5.65
C MET A 135 -11.01 32.51 6.11
N ALA A 136 -11.87 33.17 5.35
CA ALA A 136 -13.27 33.39 5.73
C ALA A 136 -14.04 32.05 5.84
N GLU A 137 -13.70 31.13 4.95
CA GLU A 137 -14.18 29.74 4.83
C GLU A 137 -13.97 28.93 6.12
N ALA A 138 -12.98 29.30 6.94
CA ALA A 138 -12.73 28.68 8.23
C ALA A 138 -13.91 28.83 9.21
N THR A 139 -14.76 29.83 9.01
CA THR A 139 -15.96 30.07 9.84
C THR A 139 -17.28 29.75 9.15
N MET A 140 -17.25 29.43 7.85
CA MET A 140 -18.44 29.15 7.07
C MET A 140 -18.90 27.71 7.26
N SER A 141 -20.21 27.53 7.37
CA SER A 141 -20.86 26.22 7.34
C SER A 141 -21.13 25.74 5.91
N SER A 142 -21.14 26.64 4.92
CA SER A 142 -21.33 26.32 3.50
C SER A 142 -20.32 27.08 2.64
N ILE A 143 -19.63 26.37 1.74
CA ILE A 143 -18.58 26.90 0.86
C ILE A 143 -18.99 26.65 -0.59
N THR A 144 -18.98 27.68 -1.42
CA THR A 144 -19.26 27.53 -2.86
C THR A 144 -17.96 27.28 -3.61
N LEU A 145 -17.91 26.20 -4.38
CA LEU A 145 -16.77 25.90 -5.25
C LEU A 145 -17.08 26.29 -6.69
N HIS A 146 -16.07 26.87 -7.33
CA HIS A 146 -16.08 27.22 -8.75
C HIS A 146 -14.98 26.42 -9.48
N ASP A 147 -15.16 26.26 -10.78
CA ASP A 147 -14.21 25.57 -11.68
C ASP A 147 -13.97 24.10 -11.32
N ILE A 148 -15.01 23.42 -10.81
CA ILE A 148 -15.04 21.98 -10.62
C ILE A 148 -16.46 21.49 -10.87
N THR A 149 -16.62 20.41 -11.64
CA THR A 149 -17.94 19.84 -11.90
C THR A 149 -18.42 19.03 -10.69
N PRO A 150 -19.75 18.92 -10.45
CA PRO A 150 -20.29 18.11 -9.35
C PRO A 150 -19.81 16.65 -9.41
N SER A 151 -19.71 16.08 -10.61
CA SER A 151 -19.22 14.72 -10.83
C SER A 151 -17.76 14.55 -10.42
N THR A 152 -16.89 15.51 -10.74
CA THR A 152 -15.48 15.50 -10.36
C THR A 152 -15.31 15.69 -8.86
N PHE A 153 -16.05 16.64 -8.27
CA PHE A 153 -16.00 16.88 -6.84
C PHE A 153 -16.47 15.66 -6.03
N LYS A 154 -17.55 15.00 -6.45
CA LYS A 154 -18.03 13.75 -5.84
C LYS A 154 -16.97 12.65 -5.87
N ARG A 155 -16.28 12.47 -7.01
CA ARG A 155 -15.19 11.49 -7.16
C ARG A 155 -14.00 11.83 -6.26
N MET A 156 -13.65 13.11 -6.15
CA MET A 156 -12.60 13.57 -5.25
C MET A 156 -12.95 13.31 -3.78
N LEU A 157 -14.20 13.57 -3.37
CA LEU A 157 -14.66 13.25 -2.02
C LEU A 157 -14.60 11.74 -1.74
N GLN A 158 -15.04 10.90 -2.67
CA GLN A 158 -14.93 9.44 -2.55
C GLN A 158 -13.47 9.03 -2.27
N PHE A 159 -12.52 9.53 -3.05
CA PHE A 159 -11.11 9.26 -2.83
C PHE A 159 -10.62 9.75 -1.45
N ILE A 160 -11.02 10.96 -1.02
CA ILE A 160 -10.58 11.52 0.26
C ILE A 160 -10.99 10.60 1.42
N TYR A 161 -12.20 10.04 1.38
CA TYR A 161 -12.75 9.20 2.44
C TYR A 161 -12.27 7.74 2.36
N THR A 162 -12.11 7.17 1.16
CA THR A 162 -11.81 5.73 1.01
C THR A 162 -10.34 5.43 0.71
N ASP A 163 -9.58 6.41 0.23
CA ASP A 163 -8.26 6.21 -0.40
C ASP A 163 -8.29 5.20 -1.57
N GLU A 164 -9.44 5.02 -2.20
CA GLU A 164 -9.60 4.19 -3.40
C GLU A 164 -9.88 5.04 -4.63
N PHE A 165 -9.55 4.52 -5.81
CA PHE A 165 -9.90 5.21 -7.04
C PHE A 165 -11.43 5.24 -7.15
N PRO A 166 -12.05 6.40 -7.40
CA PRO A 166 -13.50 6.49 -7.47
C PRO A 166 -14.00 5.84 -8.77
N THR A 167 -14.24 4.53 -8.75
CA THR A 167 -14.90 3.80 -9.82
C THR A 167 -16.40 3.75 -9.56
N SER A 168 -17.21 4.23 -10.50
CA SER A 168 -18.62 3.82 -10.56
C SER A 168 -18.66 2.35 -10.96
N THR A 169 -19.59 1.58 -10.40
CA THR A 169 -19.63 0.11 -10.43
C THR A 169 -19.64 -0.56 -11.82
N GLN A 170 -19.65 0.19 -12.93
CA GLN A 170 -19.68 -0.37 -14.29
C GLN A 170 -18.87 0.39 -15.35
N ASP A 171 -18.23 1.54 -15.07
CA ASP A 171 -17.62 2.35 -16.14
C ASP A 171 -16.17 2.75 -15.82
N ASN A 172 -15.26 2.46 -16.76
CA ASN A 172 -14.01 3.20 -16.83
C ASN A 172 -14.34 4.67 -17.12
N PRO A 173 -13.89 5.63 -16.30
CA PRO A 173 -14.14 7.04 -16.57
C PRO A 173 -13.56 7.42 -17.93
N SER A 174 -14.27 8.28 -18.66
CA SER A 174 -13.75 8.87 -19.89
C SER A 174 -12.47 9.67 -19.60
N ASN A 175 -11.64 9.87 -20.62
CA ASN A 175 -10.42 10.67 -20.47
C ASN A 175 -10.73 12.10 -20.00
N GLU A 176 -11.86 12.69 -20.43
CA GLU A 176 -12.33 13.99 -19.95
C GLU A 176 -12.50 14.03 -18.43
N ILE A 177 -13.22 13.05 -17.86
CA ILE A 177 -13.40 12.95 -16.39
C ILE A 177 -12.05 12.71 -15.69
N LEU A 178 -11.16 11.93 -16.30
CA LEU A 178 -9.82 11.69 -15.75
C LEU A 178 -8.97 12.98 -15.74
N PHE A 179 -9.08 13.81 -16.77
CA PHE A 179 -8.40 15.10 -16.82
C PHE A 179 -8.95 16.09 -15.79
N ASP A 180 -10.26 16.18 -15.64
CA ASP A 180 -10.90 17.01 -14.61
C ASP A 180 -10.51 16.55 -13.20
N LEU A 181 -10.52 15.24 -12.95
CA LEU A 181 -10.13 14.67 -11.66
C LEU A 181 -8.64 14.84 -11.38
N LEU A 182 -7.79 14.76 -12.41
CA LEU A 182 -6.37 15.05 -12.31
C LEU A 182 -6.13 16.53 -11.93
N ALA A 183 -6.86 17.45 -12.56
CA ALA A 183 -6.83 18.88 -12.26
C ALA A 183 -7.23 19.17 -10.80
N ALA A 184 -8.33 18.56 -10.36
CA ALA A 184 -8.80 18.67 -8.99
C ALA A 184 -7.78 18.07 -8.00
N ALA A 185 -7.23 16.89 -8.30
CA ALA A 185 -6.23 16.25 -7.46
C ALA A 185 -4.98 17.12 -7.28
N ASP A 186 -4.50 17.76 -8.34
CA ASP A 186 -3.38 18.70 -8.27
C ASP A 186 -3.73 19.95 -7.44
N ARG A 187 -4.89 20.57 -7.73
CA ARG A 187 -5.40 21.77 -7.03
C ARG A 187 -5.52 21.56 -5.52
N TYR A 188 -5.96 20.37 -5.08
CA TYR A 188 -6.13 20.04 -3.66
C TYR A 188 -4.96 19.24 -3.07
N ALA A 189 -3.84 19.13 -3.79
CA ALA A 189 -2.62 18.43 -3.36
C ALA A 189 -2.87 16.97 -2.89
N LEU A 190 -3.62 16.22 -3.71
CA LEU A 190 -3.93 14.81 -3.53
C LEU A 190 -3.01 13.95 -4.41
N ASP A 191 -1.71 13.92 -4.08
CA ASP A 191 -0.66 13.32 -4.92
C ASP A 191 -0.93 11.87 -5.35
N ARG A 192 -1.47 11.05 -4.44
CA ARG A 192 -1.80 9.66 -4.76
C ARG A 192 -2.94 9.57 -5.78
N LEU A 193 -4.00 10.37 -5.65
CA LEU A 193 -5.08 10.42 -6.64
C LEU A 193 -4.58 10.91 -8.00
N LYS A 194 -3.71 11.91 -8.00
CA LYS A 194 -3.05 12.44 -9.19
C LYS A 194 -2.32 11.32 -9.96
N LEU A 195 -1.50 10.53 -9.26
CA LEU A 195 -0.79 9.40 -9.86
C LEU A 195 -1.73 8.29 -10.35
N MET A 196 -2.83 8.02 -9.65
CA MET A 196 -3.84 7.05 -10.10
C MET A 196 -4.56 7.50 -11.37
N CYS A 197 -4.86 8.81 -11.50
CA CYS A 197 -5.44 9.38 -12.73
C CYS A 197 -4.46 9.25 -13.90
N VAL A 198 -3.19 9.60 -13.68
CA VAL A 198 -2.10 9.43 -14.66
C VAL A 198 -1.98 7.97 -15.13
N GLN A 199 -2.03 7.00 -14.20
CA GLN A 199 -1.99 5.59 -14.55
C GLN A 199 -3.18 5.18 -15.43
N LYS A 200 -4.41 5.60 -15.08
CA LYS A 200 -5.59 5.27 -15.87
C LYS A 200 -5.60 5.94 -17.25
N LEU A 201 -5.12 7.17 -17.36
CA LEU A 201 -4.92 7.84 -18.64
C LEU A 201 -3.95 7.06 -19.53
N TRP A 202 -2.86 6.56 -18.93
CA TRP A 202 -1.89 5.71 -19.63
C TRP A 202 -2.47 4.37 -20.07
N ASP A 203 -3.28 3.71 -19.23
CA ASP A 203 -3.94 2.44 -19.56
C ASP A 203 -4.91 2.60 -20.76
N ASN A 204 -5.42 3.81 -21.01
CA ASN A 204 -6.31 4.16 -22.12
C ASN A 204 -5.60 4.91 -23.27
N VAL A 205 -4.27 4.89 -23.33
CA VAL A 205 -3.51 5.64 -24.34
C VAL A 205 -3.78 5.13 -25.76
N SER A 206 -4.05 6.06 -26.68
CA SER A 206 -4.22 5.80 -28.10
C SER A 206 -3.47 6.86 -28.91
N MET A 207 -3.43 6.74 -30.24
CA MET A 207 -2.82 7.81 -31.06
C MET A 207 -3.60 9.11 -31.03
N ASP A 208 -4.90 9.03 -30.79
CA ASP A 208 -5.77 10.19 -30.78
C ASP A 208 -5.65 10.92 -29.43
N THR A 209 -5.33 10.19 -28.36
CA THR A 209 -5.29 10.72 -26.99
C THR A 209 -3.88 11.00 -26.45
N VAL A 210 -2.83 10.42 -27.05
CA VAL A 210 -1.45 10.52 -26.52
C VAL A 210 -0.94 11.95 -26.44
N THR A 211 -1.35 12.83 -27.36
CA THR A 211 -0.96 14.24 -27.35
C THR A 211 -1.58 14.99 -26.18
N ASP A 212 -2.86 14.76 -25.91
CA ASP A 212 -3.57 15.38 -24.78
C ASP A 212 -3.02 14.88 -23.44
N ILE A 213 -2.72 13.57 -23.35
CA ILE A 213 -2.07 12.97 -22.19
C ILE A 213 -0.67 13.56 -21.98
N GLN A 214 0.09 13.80 -23.05
CA GLN A 214 1.40 14.44 -22.98
C GLN A 214 1.31 15.88 -22.45
N ILE A 215 0.37 16.68 -22.97
CA ILE A 215 0.14 18.05 -22.51
C ILE A 215 -0.23 18.07 -21.03
N CYS A 216 -1.09 17.14 -20.59
CA CYS A 216 -1.45 17.03 -19.19
C CYS A 216 -0.28 16.60 -18.30
N ALA A 217 0.57 15.68 -18.77
CA ALA A 217 1.78 15.29 -18.05
C ALA A 217 2.72 16.49 -17.84
N GLU A 218 2.82 17.40 -18.80
CA GLU A 218 3.59 18.63 -18.68
C GLU A 218 2.93 19.62 -17.71
N MET A 219 1.63 19.87 -17.87
CA MET A 219 0.87 20.80 -17.05
C MET A 219 0.90 20.44 -15.56
N TYR A 220 0.79 19.15 -15.23
CA TYR A 220 0.78 18.67 -13.85
C TYR A 220 2.14 18.14 -13.39
N ASN A 221 3.23 18.44 -14.10
CA ASN A 221 4.61 18.09 -13.71
C ASN A 221 4.82 16.58 -13.41
N CYS A 222 4.42 15.71 -14.34
CA CYS A 222 4.61 14.26 -14.30
C CYS A 222 5.61 13.81 -15.39
N PRO A 223 6.93 13.96 -15.17
CA PRO A 223 7.94 13.73 -16.21
C PRO A 223 7.96 12.28 -16.72
N GLU A 224 7.71 11.30 -15.87
CA GLU A 224 7.72 9.88 -16.27
C GLU A 224 6.59 9.56 -17.26
N LEU A 225 5.43 10.21 -17.15
CA LEU A 225 4.32 10.04 -18.10
C LEU A 225 4.66 10.73 -19.44
N LYS A 226 5.27 11.92 -19.38
CA LYS A 226 5.70 12.66 -20.57
C LYS A 226 6.68 11.83 -21.41
N ASP A 227 7.71 11.25 -20.78
CA ASP A 227 8.72 10.45 -21.48
C ASP A 227 8.08 9.22 -22.13
N LYS A 228 7.17 8.56 -21.42
CA LYS A 228 6.39 7.44 -21.95
C LYS A 228 5.53 7.83 -23.16
N CYS A 229 4.90 9.00 -23.16
CA CYS A 229 4.16 9.51 -24.32
C CYS A 229 5.06 9.76 -25.53
N ILE A 230 6.24 10.37 -25.32
CA ILE A 230 7.22 10.60 -26.39
C ILE A 230 7.66 9.26 -27.01
N ASP A 231 8.01 8.29 -26.18
CA ASP A 231 8.41 6.95 -26.61
C ASP A 231 7.30 6.25 -27.40
N PHE A 232 6.05 6.38 -26.97
CA PHE A 232 4.89 5.82 -27.66
C PHE A 232 4.72 6.42 -29.06
N ILE A 233 4.81 7.75 -29.18
CA ILE A 233 4.71 8.48 -30.45
C ILE A 233 5.84 8.07 -31.40
N VAL A 234 7.08 8.00 -30.91
CA VAL A 234 8.25 7.61 -31.70
C VAL A 234 8.13 6.17 -32.20
N LYS A 235 7.80 5.21 -31.32
CA LYS A 235 7.65 3.80 -31.69
C LYS A 235 6.56 3.60 -32.74
N LYS A 236 5.37 4.20 -32.57
CA LYS A 236 4.27 3.98 -33.52
C LYS A 236 4.51 4.65 -34.88
N LYS A 237 5.17 5.82 -34.92
CA LYS A 237 5.59 6.46 -36.18
C LYS A 237 6.67 5.64 -36.89
N GLY A 238 7.61 5.06 -36.14
CA GLY A 238 8.62 4.15 -36.68
C GLY A 238 8.02 2.89 -37.31
N SER A 239 7.01 2.29 -36.69
CA SER A 239 6.31 1.11 -37.21
C SER A 239 5.49 1.40 -38.47
N LYS A 240 4.84 2.57 -38.59
CA LYS A 240 4.11 2.95 -39.82
C LYS A 240 5.03 3.07 -41.03
N LYS A 241 6.22 3.62 -40.84
CA LYS A 241 7.21 3.80 -41.92
C LYS A 241 7.71 2.46 -42.47
N GLN A 242 7.93 1.47 -41.59
CA GLN A 242 8.33 0.12 -42.01
C GLN A 242 7.23 -0.66 -42.76
N LEU A 243 5.95 -0.40 -42.47
CA LEU A 243 4.81 -1.03 -43.17
C LEU A 243 4.58 -0.41 -44.58
N GLU A 244 4.78 0.90 -44.73
CA GLU A 244 4.71 1.58 -46.03
C GLU A 244 5.89 1.17 -46.95
N ASP A 245 7.09 0.99 -46.39
CA ASP A 245 8.28 0.53 -47.11
C ASP A 245 8.25 -0.97 -47.48
N SER A 246 7.40 -1.78 -46.82
CA SER A 246 7.24 -3.23 -47.12
C SER A 246 6.01 -3.56 -47.96
N SER A 247 5.13 -2.59 -48.22
CA SER A 247 3.97 -2.71 -49.12
C SER A 247 4.26 -2.20 -50.54
N SER A 248 5.49 -1.74 -50.79
CA SER A 248 5.95 -1.13 -52.04
C SER A 248 6.97 -2.01 -52.80
N VAL A 249 7.00 -3.32 -52.52
CA VAL A 249 7.78 -4.34 -53.24
C VAL A 249 6.86 -5.31 -53.97
#